data_AF-A0AAN8WX80-F1
#
_entry.id   AF-A0AAN8WX80-F1
#
_cell.length_a   1.000
_cell.length_b   1.000
_cell.length_c   1.000
_cell.angle_alpha   90.00
_cell.angle_beta   90.00
_cell.angle_gamma   90.00
#
_symmetry.space_group_name_H-M   'P 1'
#
loop_
_entity.id
_entity.type
_entity.pdbx_description
1 polymer ?
#
loop_
_entity_poly.entity_id
_entity_poly.type
_entity_poly.pdbx_seq_one_letter_code
_entity_poly.pdbx_strand_id
1 'polypeptide(L)'
;QTKEMSKTVSAVGVHLTDDDVNELATRHLEDSQMMEVQWDSTISVLKEEQKREFKNFVIESFAGREVTTPVTPKDFIVEGADSVVVEASEPTLEESFTIHLGAQMKQMHNLRLLSADVIHLCKYMSHDASDIPPQRIQTSMSLYSHNLNGLVLLVDDRVNTYTGIKRDFGRLCSRSTELHFPDLEDQLESIRNLVPQVVQWRRDHPPPQYDCDEESP
;
A
#
# COMPACT_ATOMS: atom_id res chain seq x y z
N GLN A 1 -29.08 -25.47 -3.44
CA GLN A 1 -29.84 -24.34 -4.05
C GLN A 1 -30.29 -24.61 -5.49
N THR A 2 -29.42 -24.70 -6.51
CA THR A 2 -29.88 -24.81 -7.93
C THR A 2 -30.69 -26.07 -8.27
N LYS A 3 -30.29 -27.24 -7.75
CA LYS A 3 -31.03 -28.50 -7.97
C LYS A 3 -32.38 -28.55 -7.26
N GLU A 4 -32.51 -27.84 -6.16
CA GLU A 4 -33.73 -27.80 -5.34
C GLU A 4 -34.75 -26.83 -5.92
N MET A 5 -34.28 -25.64 -6.33
CA MET A 5 -35.07 -24.66 -7.07
C MET A 5 -35.56 -25.19 -8.43
N SER A 6 -34.72 -25.95 -9.15
CA SER A 6 -35.14 -26.62 -10.40
C SER A 6 -36.21 -27.69 -10.16
N LYS A 7 -36.14 -28.41 -9.03
CA LYS A 7 -37.09 -29.47 -8.67
C LYS A 7 -38.43 -28.89 -8.24
N THR A 8 -38.43 -27.79 -7.49
CA THR A 8 -39.66 -27.08 -7.08
C THR A 8 -40.32 -26.37 -8.25
N VAL A 9 -39.56 -25.71 -9.13
CA VAL A 9 -40.09 -25.11 -10.37
C VAL A 9 -40.70 -26.18 -11.30
N SER A 10 -40.12 -27.38 -11.37
CA SER A 10 -40.69 -28.49 -12.15
C SER A 10 -41.95 -29.11 -11.54
N ALA A 11 -42.24 -28.84 -10.26
CA ALA A 11 -43.39 -29.36 -9.52
C ALA A 11 -44.54 -28.34 -9.37
N VAL A 12 -44.34 -27.12 -9.88
CA VAL A 12 -45.38 -26.08 -9.98
C VAL A 12 -46.53 -26.59 -10.84
N GLY A 13 -47.75 -26.51 -10.32
CA GLY A 13 -48.96 -26.96 -11.02
C GLY A 13 -49.31 -28.45 -10.82
N VAL A 14 -48.48 -29.23 -10.11
CA VAL A 14 -48.79 -30.62 -9.72
C VAL A 14 -49.11 -30.71 -8.22
N HIS A 15 -48.24 -30.17 -7.36
CA HIS A 15 -48.42 -30.18 -5.90
C HIS A 15 -47.90 -28.93 -5.17
N LEU A 16 -47.27 -27.98 -5.88
CA LEU A 16 -46.80 -26.70 -5.33
C LEU A 16 -47.40 -25.52 -6.11
N THR A 17 -47.59 -24.41 -5.40
CA THR A 17 -48.07 -23.13 -5.93
C THR A 17 -46.92 -22.17 -6.21
N ASP A 18 -47.17 -21.14 -7.02
CA ASP A 18 -46.18 -20.09 -7.31
C ASP A 18 -45.74 -19.34 -6.03
N ASP A 19 -46.64 -19.24 -5.05
CA ASP A 19 -46.33 -18.65 -3.73
C ASP A 19 -45.26 -19.47 -2.98
N ASP A 20 -45.32 -20.80 -3.06
CA ASP A 20 -44.31 -21.68 -2.44
C ASP A 20 -42.93 -21.54 -3.10
N VAL A 21 -42.89 -21.27 -4.41
CA VAL A 21 -41.65 -21.00 -5.15
C VAL A 21 -41.08 -19.64 -4.75
N ASN A 22 -41.93 -18.63 -4.60
CA ASN A 22 -41.51 -17.29 -4.18
C ASN A 22 -41.00 -17.28 -2.72
N GLU A 23 -41.64 -18.02 -1.83
CA GLU A 23 -41.17 -18.21 -0.45
C GLU A 23 -39.80 -18.92 -0.43
N LEU A 24 -39.64 -19.99 -1.23
CA LEU A 24 -38.35 -20.68 -1.35
C LEU A 24 -37.25 -19.78 -1.92
N ALA A 25 -37.56 -18.96 -2.92
CA ALA A 25 -36.62 -18.01 -3.51
C ALA A 25 -36.20 -16.94 -2.49
N THR A 26 -37.15 -16.43 -1.71
CA THR A 26 -36.88 -15.47 -0.63
C THR A 26 -35.96 -16.08 0.42
N ARG A 27 -36.25 -17.31 0.86
CA ARG A 27 -35.40 -18.04 1.82
C ARG A 27 -33.98 -18.25 1.27
N HIS A 28 -33.84 -18.66 0.01
CA HIS A 28 -32.52 -18.81 -0.60
C HIS A 28 -31.74 -17.50 -0.70
N LEU A 29 -32.42 -16.39 -0.96
CA LEU A 29 -31.81 -15.06 -1.02
C LEU A 29 -31.35 -14.62 0.38
N GLU A 30 -32.19 -14.78 1.39
CA GLU A 30 -31.85 -14.53 2.79
C GLU A 30 -30.67 -15.39 3.26
N ASP A 31 -30.68 -16.69 2.94
CA ASP A 31 -29.58 -17.61 3.26
C ASP A 31 -28.27 -17.19 2.57
N SER A 32 -28.35 -16.77 1.30
CA SER A 32 -27.18 -16.33 0.54
C SER A 32 -26.61 -15.02 1.11
N GLN A 33 -27.46 -14.06 1.45
CA GLN A 33 -27.05 -12.80 2.07
C GLN A 33 -26.46 -13.03 3.46
N MET A 34 -27.07 -13.91 4.26
CA MET A 34 -26.54 -14.26 5.58
C MET A 34 -25.16 -14.90 5.47
N MET A 35 -24.96 -15.80 4.50
CA MET A 35 -23.65 -16.36 4.24
C MET A 35 -22.65 -15.29 3.82
N GLU A 36 -23.01 -14.40 2.90
CA GLU A 36 -22.12 -13.30 2.45
C GLU A 36 -21.66 -12.45 3.62
N VAL A 37 -22.59 -12.00 4.48
CA VAL A 37 -22.28 -11.25 5.69
C VAL A 37 -21.37 -12.04 6.64
N GLN A 38 -21.59 -13.35 6.78
CA GLN A 38 -20.75 -14.21 7.61
C GLN A 38 -19.33 -14.33 7.05
N TRP A 39 -19.19 -14.48 5.72
CA TRP A 39 -17.89 -14.54 5.05
C TRP A 39 -17.15 -13.21 5.18
N ASP A 40 -17.82 -12.08 4.94
CA ASP A 40 -17.23 -10.75 5.09
C ASP A 40 -16.74 -10.50 6.52
N SER A 41 -17.54 -10.89 7.51
CA SER A 41 -17.16 -10.81 8.92
C SER A 41 -15.94 -11.67 9.22
N THR A 42 -15.93 -12.93 8.75
CA THR A 42 -14.81 -13.86 8.96
C THR A 42 -13.53 -13.37 8.29
N ILE A 43 -13.62 -12.87 7.06
CA ILE A 43 -12.49 -12.28 6.32
C ILE A 43 -11.96 -11.07 7.09
N SER A 44 -12.85 -10.21 7.59
CA SER A 44 -12.45 -9.00 8.33
C SER A 44 -11.71 -9.35 9.63
N VAL A 45 -12.20 -10.33 10.38
CA VAL A 45 -11.53 -10.83 11.60
C VAL A 45 -10.15 -11.40 11.27
N LEU A 46 -10.06 -12.24 10.24
CA LEU A 46 -8.79 -12.82 9.80
C LEU A 46 -7.78 -11.76 9.35
N LYS A 47 -8.23 -10.73 8.62
CA LYS A 47 -7.38 -9.62 8.19
C LYS A 47 -6.80 -8.87 9.39
N GLU A 48 -7.63 -8.57 10.40
CA GLU A 48 -7.17 -7.88 11.61
C GLU A 48 -6.24 -8.74 12.46
N GLU A 49 -6.50 -10.05 12.53
CA GLU A 49 -5.62 -11.01 13.20
C GLU A 49 -4.24 -11.07 12.52
N GLN A 50 -4.19 -11.24 11.19
CA GLN A 50 -2.94 -11.24 10.42
C GLN A 50 -2.14 -9.95 10.61
N LYS A 51 -2.83 -8.80 10.57
CA LYS A 51 -2.22 -7.49 10.78
C LYS A 51 -1.60 -7.36 12.18
N ARG A 52 -2.31 -7.83 13.21
CA ARG A 52 -1.85 -7.81 14.61
C ARG A 52 -0.66 -8.75 14.81
N GLU A 53 -0.73 -9.97 14.30
CA GLU A 53 0.37 -10.94 14.38
C GLU A 53 1.62 -10.43 13.69
N PHE A 54 1.46 -9.88 12.47
CA PHE A 54 2.58 -9.28 11.74
C PHE A 54 3.21 -8.12 12.51
N LYS A 55 2.39 -7.21 13.08
CA LYS A 55 2.90 -6.12 13.90
C LYS A 55 3.68 -6.62 15.12
N ASN A 56 3.13 -7.60 15.85
CA ASN A 56 3.81 -8.18 17.00
C ASN A 56 5.13 -8.82 16.60
N PHE A 57 5.14 -9.60 15.52
CA PHE A 57 6.34 -10.20 14.96
C PHE A 57 7.40 -9.15 14.61
N VAL A 58 7.03 -8.04 13.96
CA VAL A 58 7.96 -6.95 13.62
C VAL A 58 8.53 -6.29 14.87
N ILE A 59 7.70 -6.05 15.90
CA ILE A 59 8.13 -5.43 17.16
C ILE A 59 9.07 -6.37 17.94
N GLU A 60 8.70 -7.66 18.09
CA GLU A 60 9.50 -8.66 18.80
C GLU A 60 10.85 -8.91 18.12
N SER A 61 10.87 -8.96 16.78
CA SER A 61 12.09 -9.11 15.99
C SER A 61 13.11 -7.98 16.23
N PHE A 62 12.65 -6.82 16.74
CA PHE A 62 13.47 -5.62 16.90
C PHE A 62 13.53 -5.03 18.32
N ALA A 63 12.85 -5.62 19.30
CA ALA A 63 12.88 -5.17 20.70
C ALA A 63 14.29 -5.13 21.34
N GLY A 64 15.33 -5.64 20.66
CA GLY A 64 16.74 -5.54 21.04
C GLY A 64 17.66 -4.77 20.08
N ARG A 65 17.14 -4.10 19.03
CA ARG A 65 17.93 -3.35 18.04
C ARG A 65 17.48 -1.89 18.03
N GLU A 66 18.30 -0.99 18.60
CA GLU A 66 18.03 0.45 18.51
C GLU A 66 18.13 0.94 17.06
N VAL A 67 17.04 1.53 16.54
CA VAL A 67 16.99 2.15 15.21
C VAL A 67 17.54 3.57 15.32
N THR A 68 18.87 3.72 15.40
CA THR A 68 19.51 5.03 15.59
C THR A 68 19.91 5.74 14.30
N THR A 69 19.65 5.17 13.12
CA THR A 69 19.97 5.82 11.85
C THR A 69 18.84 5.68 10.83
N PRO A 70 18.57 6.73 10.00
CA PRO A 70 17.76 6.59 8.81
C PRO A 70 18.49 5.63 7.89
N VAL A 71 17.99 4.40 7.84
CA VAL A 71 18.65 3.30 7.19
C VAL A 71 18.67 3.54 5.69
N THR A 72 19.86 3.55 5.13
CA THR A 72 20.03 3.68 3.69
C THR A 72 19.79 2.31 3.03
N PRO A 73 19.23 2.26 1.80
CA PRO A 73 19.13 1.00 1.04
C PRO A 73 20.44 0.18 0.94
N LYS A 74 21.60 0.82 1.18
CA LYS A 74 22.92 0.20 1.19
C LYS A 74 23.23 -0.61 2.46
N ASP A 75 22.54 -0.37 3.59
CA ASP A 75 22.82 -1.07 4.86
C ASP A 75 22.44 -2.57 4.81
N PHE A 76 21.84 -3.04 3.71
CA PHE A 76 21.50 -4.44 3.45
C PHE A 76 22.22 -5.04 2.24
N ILE A 77 23.06 -4.24 1.57
CA ILE A 77 24.10 -4.77 0.67
C ILE A 77 25.35 -4.96 1.55
N VAL A 78 25.23 -5.74 2.62
CA VAL A 78 26.39 -6.17 3.40
C VAL A 78 26.75 -7.56 2.93
N GLU A 79 27.85 -7.62 2.20
CA GLU A 79 28.65 -8.80 1.93
C GLU A 79 28.89 -9.58 3.24
N GLY A 80 28.37 -10.80 3.36
CA GLY A 80 28.72 -11.64 4.50
C GLY A 80 27.71 -12.71 4.92
N ALA A 81 27.32 -13.61 4.01
CA ALA A 81 27.24 -15.06 4.23
C ALA A 81 26.61 -15.70 2.98
N ASP A 82 27.49 -16.30 2.18
CA ASP A 82 27.25 -17.10 0.97
C ASP A 82 26.75 -16.35 -0.28
N SER A 83 27.59 -16.38 -1.31
CA SER A 83 27.45 -15.61 -2.55
C SER A 83 26.30 -16.09 -3.41
N VAL A 84 25.30 -15.24 -3.62
CA VAL A 84 24.55 -15.19 -4.88
C VAL A 84 24.53 -13.74 -5.34
N VAL A 85 25.13 -13.53 -6.51
CA VAL A 85 25.27 -12.26 -7.22
C VAL A 85 23.89 -11.64 -7.39
N VAL A 86 23.57 -10.67 -6.55
CA VAL A 86 22.44 -9.78 -6.81
C VAL A 86 22.97 -8.78 -7.83
N GLU A 87 22.67 -8.97 -9.11
CA GLU A 87 22.68 -7.88 -10.10
C GLU A 87 21.55 -6.88 -9.78
N ALA A 88 21.47 -6.42 -8.53
CA ALA A 88 20.88 -5.13 -8.25
C ALA A 88 21.87 -4.16 -8.88
N SER A 89 21.46 -3.53 -9.99
CA SER A 89 22.24 -2.45 -10.58
C SER A 89 22.73 -1.56 -9.43
N GLU A 90 24.03 -1.61 -9.13
CA GLU A 90 24.61 -0.67 -8.18
C GLU A 90 24.12 0.71 -8.61
N PRO A 91 23.66 1.58 -7.68
CA PRO A 91 23.26 2.92 -8.05
C PRO A 91 24.43 3.54 -8.81
N THR A 92 24.25 3.69 -10.12
CA THR A 92 25.35 4.03 -11.05
C THR A 92 25.94 5.40 -10.74
N LEU A 93 25.18 6.22 -10.02
CA LEU A 93 25.56 7.53 -9.54
C LEU A 93 24.92 7.79 -8.17
N GLU A 94 25.74 8.11 -7.18
CA GLU A 94 25.32 8.57 -5.85
C GLU A 94 26.08 9.84 -5.48
N GLU A 95 25.33 10.87 -5.10
CA GLU A 95 25.90 12.14 -4.65
C GLU A 95 25.21 12.57 -3.35
N SER A 96 25.98 13.09 -2.40
CA SER A 96 25.48 13.58 -1.11
C SER A 96 25.78 15.06 -0.95
N PHE A 97 24.77 15.82 -0.54
CA PHE A 97 24.81 17.26 -0.40
C PHE A 97 24.42 17.65 1.03
N THR A 98 25.10 18.63 1.58
CA THR A 98 24.73 19.24 2.86
C THR A 98 24.18 20.63 2.60
N ILE A 99 22.88 20.81 2.83
CA ILE A 99 22.22 22.11 2.74
C ILE A 99 22.12 22.76 4.11
N HIS A 100 22.30 24.07 4.17
CA HIS A 100 22.14 24.86 5.39
C HIS A 100 20.96 25.82 5.21
N LEU A 101 19.89 25.64 5.99
CA LEU A 101 18.66 26.42 5.89
C LEU A 101 18.55 27.43 7.06
N GLY A 102 18.30 28.70 6.76
CA GLY A 102 18.08 29.77 7.76
C GLY A 102 19.25 30.75 7.93
N ALA A 103 18.94 31.97 8.38
CA ALA A 103 19.93 33.05 8.51
C ALA A 103 20.63 33.10 9.89
N GLN A 104 19.89 32.86 10.98
CA GLN A 104 20.39 33.06 12.35
C GLN A 104 20.54 31.76 13.15
N MET A 105 19.86 30.69 12.73
CA MET A 105 20.05 29.31 13.19
C MET A 105 20.06 28.36 11.99
N LYS A 106 21.24 28.18 11.37
CA LYS A 106 21.40 27.32 10.19
C LYS A 106 21.12 25.87 10.55
N GLN A 107 19.98 25.36 10.12
CA GLN A 107 19.68 23.93 10.19
C GLN A 107 20.44 23.23 9.07
N MET A 108 21.22 22.21 9.42
CA MET A 108 21.94 21.39 8.46
C MET A 108 21.06 20.21 8.05
N HIS A 109 20.79 20.06 6.76
CA HIS A 109 20.14 18.87 6.21
C HIS A 109 21.07 18.17 5.22
N ASN A 110 21.10 16.85 5.29
CA ASN A 110 21.86 16.03 4.34
C ASN A 110 20.89 15.43 3.34
N LEU A 111 21.09 15.74 2.08
CA LEU A 111 20.34 15.22 0.94
C LEU A 111 21.22 14.22 0.20
N ARG A 112 20.63 13.13 -0.26
CA ARG A 112 21.31 12.13 -1.08
C ARG A 112 20.55 11.92 -2.36
N LEU A 113 21.22 12.07 -3.48
CA LEU A 113 20.70 11.78 -4.81
C LEU A 113 21.26 10.43 -5.27
N LEU A 114 20.36 9.59 -5.78
CA LEU A 114 20.66 8.24 -6.25
C LEU A 114 20.05 8.06 -7.64
N SER A 115 20.86 7.61 -8.60
CA SER A 115 20.37 7.12 -9.88
C SER A 115 20.05 5.63 -9.75
N ALA A 116 18.77 5.29 -9.60
CA ALA A 116 18.28 3.92 -9.46
C ALA A 116 16.83 3.79 -9.97
N ASP A 117 16.44 2.56 -10.34
CA ASP A 117 15.04 2.23 -10.61
C ASP A 117 14.27 2.09 -9.28
N VAL A 118 13.29 2.96 -9.08
CA VAL A 118 12.41 2.97 -7.91
C VAL A 118 11.64 1.67 -7.76
N ILE A 119 11.19 1.05 -8.87
CA ILE A 119 10.47 -0.23 -8.81
C ILE A 119 11.39 -1.32 -8.28
N HIS A 120 12.67 -1.28 -8.66
CA HIS A 120 13.66 -2.24 -8.17
C HIS A 120 13.89 -2.09 -6.65
N LEU A 121 13.96 -0.86 -6.15
CA LEU A 121 14.10 -0.58 -4.71
C LEU A 121 12.91 -1.09 -3.89
N CYS A 122 11.72 -1.09 -4.46
CA CYS A 122 10.51 -1.56 -3.79
C CYS A 122 10.28 -3.08 -3.91
N LYS A 123 11.09 -3.81 -4.70
CA LYS A 123 10.95 -5.27 -4.86
C LYS A 123 11.58 -5.99 -3.67
N TYR A 124 10.75 -6.73 -2.94
CA TYR A 124 11.24 -7.70 -1.96
C TYR A 124 11.70 -8.98 -2.69
N MET A 125 13.02 -9.20 -2.77
CA MET A 125 13.60 -10.46 -3.22
C MET A 125 13.50 -11.47 -2.07
N SER A 126 12.65 -12.48 -2.22
CA SER A 126 12.57 -13.63 -1.31
C SER A 126 13.24 -14.79 -2.02
N HIS A 127 14.37 -15.26 -1.46
CA HIS A 127 15.15 -16.36 -2.02
C HIS A 127 14.56 -17.72 -1.64
N ASP A 128 13.82 -17.77 -0.51
CA ASP A 128 13.06 -18.92 -0.02
C ASP A 128 11.63 -18.51 0.35
N ALA A 129 10.64 -19.27 -0.12
CA ALA A 129 9.21 -18.97 0.08
C ALA A 129 8.75 -18.95 1.56
N SER A 130 9.59 -19.41 2.48
CA SER A 130 9.35 -19.48 3.92
C SER A 130 9.68 -18.16 4.64
N ASP A 131 10.64 -17.39 4.14
CA ASP A 131 11.28 -16.35 4.94
C ASP A 131 10.87 -14.94 4.48
N ILE A 132 10.47 -14.12 5.47
CA ILE A 132 10.16 -12.72 5.25
C ILE A 132 11.48 -11.96 5.02
N PRO A 133 11.65 -11.29 3.87
CA PRO A 133 12.92 -10.62 3.57
C PRO A 133 13.20 -9.51 4.59
N PRO A 134 14.45 -9.37 5.08
CA PRO A 134 14.80 -8.38 6.10
C PRO A 134 14.38 -6.94 5.75
N GLN A 135 14.49 -6.57 4.47
CA GLN A 135 14.07 -5.27 3.95
C GLN A 135 12.56 -4.99 4.19
N ARG A 136 11.72 -6.03 4.13
CA ARG A 136 10.27 -5.94 4.38
C ARG A 136 9.96 -5.70 5.85
N ILE A 137 10.64 -6.41 6.75
CA ILE A 137 10.52 -6.21 8.21
C ILE A 137 10.92 -4.78 8.58
N GLN A 138 12.02 -4.28 8.03
CA GLN A 138 12.54 -2.97 8.32
C GLN A 138 11.70 -1.82 7.71
N THR A 139 11.14 -2.00 6.50
CA THR A 139 10.16 -1.04 5.94
C THR A 139 8.92 -0.98 6.83
N SER A 140 8.47 -2.14 7.33
CA SER A 140 7.35 -2.24 8.27
C SER A 140 7.66 -1.62 9.63
N MET A 141 8.91 -1.70 10.09
CA MET A 141 9.33 -0.96 11.28
C MET A 141 9.19 0.53 11.11
N SER A 142 9.59 1.07 9.96
CA SER A 142 9.43 2.49 9.70
C SER A 142 7.96 2.91 9.78
N LEU A 143 7.04 2.07 9.28
CA LEU A 143 5.60 2.27 9.39
C LEU A 143 5.10 2.32 10.85
N TYR A 144 5.71 1.54 11.76
CA TYR A 144 5.38 1.55 13.19
C TYR A 144 6.20 2.53 14.03
N SER A 145 7.18 3.18 13.43
CA SER A 145 8.06 4.15 14.09
C SER A 145 7.46 5.56 14.05
N HIS A 146 8.18 6.50 14.66
CA HIS A 146 7.89 7.94 14.52
C HIS A 146 8.49 8.57 13.26
N ASN A 147 9.15 7.78 12.41
CA ASN A 147 9.82 8.26 11.21
C ASN A 147 8.86 8.23 10.02
N LEU A 148 8.66 9.39 9.40
CA LEU A 148 7.89 9.50 8.17
C LEU A 148 8.77 9.13 6.97
N ASN A 149 8.42 8.04 6.29
CA ASN A 149 8.97 7.68 5.00
C ASN A 149 7.89 7.81 3.93
N GLY A 150 8.25 8.38 2.78
CA GLY A 150 7.33 8.59 1.67
C GLY A 150 8.02 8.39 0.34
N LEU A 151 7.28 7.83 -0.61
CA LEU A 151 7.69 7.76 -2.01
C LEU A 151 6.82 8.73 -2.81
N VAL A 152 7.47 9.66 -3.51
CA VAL A 152 6.77 10.56 -4.44
C VAL A 152 7.04 10.07 -5.85
N LEU A 153 6.00 9.56 -6.49
CA LEU A 153 6.04 9.15 -7.89
C LEU A 153 5.35 10.21 -8.74
N LEU A 154 6.07 10.78 -9.70
CA LEU A 154 5.47 11.66 -10.69
C LEU A 154 4.65 10.81 -11.67
N VAL A 155 3.39 11.19 -11.85
CA VAL A 155 2.42 10.47 -12.65
C VAL A 155 1.71 11.43 -13.61
N ASP A 156 1.37 10.95 -14.80
CA ASP A 156 0.50 11.72 -15.71
C ASP A 156 -0.85 12.04 -15.06
N ASP A 157 -1.52 13.08 -15.56
CA ASP A 157 -2.84 13.57 -15.12
C ASP A 157 -3.90 12.47 -14.96
N ARG A 158 -3.79 11.40 -15.77
CA ARG A 158 -4.63 10.21 -15.63
C ARG A 158 -4.09 9.29 -14.53
N VAL A 159 -4.63 9.43 -13.32
CA VAL A 159 -4.36 8.52 -12.20
C VAL A 159 -5.02 7.17 -12.47
N ASN A 160 -4.35 6.27 -13.19
CA ASN A 160 -4.79 4.90 -13.45
C ASN A 160 -3.62 3.91 -13.36
N THR A 161 -3.92 2.63 -13.15
CA THR A 161 -2.95 1.52 -13.01
C THR A 161 -2.81 0.69 -14.29
N TYR A 162 -3.36 1.13 -15.42
CA TYR A 162 -3.47 0.26 -16.61
C TYR A 162 -2.22 0.25 -17.50
N THR A 163 -1.35 1.26 -17.41
CA THR A 163 -0.21 1.41 -18.33
C THR A 163 1.07 1.88 -17.64
N GLY A 164 2.21 1.43 -18.19
CA GLY A 164 3.55 1.92 -17.83
C GLY A 164 3.96 1.63 -16.37
N ILE A 165 4.79 2.53 -15.83
CA ILE A 165 5.36 2.44 -14.49
C ILE A 165 4.29 2.33 -13.39
N LYS A 166 3.11 2.93 -13.61
CA LYS A 166 1.97 2.89 -12.66
C LYS A 166 1.41 1.49 -12.48
N ARG A 167 1.35 0.69 -13.56
CA ARG A 167 0.89 -0.70 -13.51
C ARG A 167 1.85 -1.57 -12.72
N ASP A 168 3.13 -1.44 -13.01
CA ASP A 168 4.16 -2.28 -12.42
C ASP A 168 4.36 -1.92 -10.93
N PHE A 169 4.26 -0.63 -10.59
CA PHE A 169 4.18 -0.16 -9.21
C PHE A 169 2.90 -0.66 -8.51
N GLY A 170 1.74 -0.58 -9.16
CA GLY A 170 0.49 -1.07 -8.57
C GLY A 170 0.52 -2.56 -8.26
N ARG A 171 1.06 -3.38 -9.16
CA ARG A 171 1.30 -4.81 -8.92
C ARG A 171 2.22 -5.06 -7.73
N LEU A 172 3.22 -4.21 -7.55
CA LEU A 172 4.16 -4.33 -6.44
C LEU A 172 3.50 -3.96 -5.10
N CYS A 173 2.67 -2.92 -5.09
CA CYS A 173 1.85 -2.57 -3.94
C CYS A 173 0.95 -3.74 -3.53
N SER A 174 0.21 -4.34 -4.46
CA SER A 174 -0.69 -5.47 -4.18
C SER A 174 0.01 -6.72 -3.63
N ARG A 175 1.30 -6.92 -3.95
CA ARG A 175 2.09 -8.04 -3.41
C ARG A 175 2.63 -7.79 -2.00
N SER A 176 2.62 -6.53 -1.57
CA SER A 176 3.33 -6.06 -0.38
C SER A 176 2.38 -5.51 0.69
N THR A 177 1.08 -5.70 0.53
CA THR A 177 0.10 -5.17 1.50
C THR A 177 0.03 -6.09 2.71
N GLU A 178 0.60 -5.64 3.82
CA GLU A 178 0.38 -6.22 5.16
C GLU A 178 -1.04 -5.93 5.70
N LEU A 179 -2.01 -5.67 4.79
CA LEU A 179 -3.39 -5.30 5.12
C LEU A 179 -3.50 -4.01 5.96
N HIS A 180 -2.46 -3.18 5.96
CA HIS A 180 -2.46 -1.91 6.68
C HIS A 180 -3.23 -0.81 5.97
N PHE A 181 -3.40 -0.96 4.66
CA PHE A 181 -4.05 0.02 3.81
C PHE A 181 -5.11 -0.65 2.94
N PRO A 182 -6.16 0.10 2.52
CA PRO A 182 -7.12 -0.38 1.53
C PRO A 182 -6.44 -0.75 0.22
N ASP A 183 -7.15 -1.46 -0.65
CA ASP A 183 -6.63 -1.80 -1.96
C ASP A 183 -6.30 -0.54 -2.76
N LEU A 184 -5.28 -0.64 -3.62
CA LEU A 184 -4.79 0.51 -4.37
C LEU A 184 -5.90 1.15 -5.23
N GLU A 185 -6.81 0.34 -5.78
CA GLU A 185 -7.91 0.83 -6.60
C GLU A 185 -8.88 1.70 -5.78
N ASP A 186 -9.25 1.26 -4.58
CA ASP A 186 -10.10 2.02 -3.65
C ASP A 186 -9.44 3.34 -3.24
N GLN A 187 -8.13 3.31 -2.96
CA GLN A 187 -7.37 4.51 -2.64
C GLN A 187 -7.37 5.51 -3.80
N LEU A 188 -7.16 5.03 -5.03
CA LEU A 188 -7.17 5.86 -6.22
C LEU A 188 -8.57 6.43 -6.51
N GLU A 189 -9.63 5.67 -6.27
CA GLU A 189 -11.01 6.14 -6.41
C GLU A 189 -11.33 7.24 -5.39
N SER A 190 -10.94 7.03 -4.12
CA SER A 190 -11.06 8.06 -3.08
C SER A 190 -10.31 9.35 -3.45
N ILE A 191 -9.08 9.22 -3.96
CA ILE A 191 -8.29 10.36 -4.44
C ILE A 191 -9.00 11.09 -5.59
N ARG A 192 -9.55 10.35 -6.58
CA ARG A 192 -10.28 10.97 -7.70
C ARG A 192 -11.48 11.79 -7.24
N ASN A 193 -12.16 11.36 -6.17
CA ASN A 193 -13.28 12.09 -5.58
C ASN A 193 -12.83 13.30 -4.75
N LEU A 194 -11.63 13.24 -4.16
CA LEU A 194 -11.07 14.29 -3.31
C LEU A 194 -10.38 15.41 -4.11
N VAL A 195 -9.69 15.07 -5.21
CA VAL A 195 -8.90 16.03 -6.01
C VAL A 195 -9.71 17.25 -6.45
N PRO A 196 -10.94 17.13 -6.99
CA PRO A 196 -11.75 18.29 -7.37
C PRO A 196 -12.01 19.24 -6.21
N GLN A 197 -12.25 18.70 -5.01
CA GLN A 197 -12.50 19.48 -3.80
C GLN A 197 -11.25 20.24 -3.35
N VAL A 198 -10.08 19.59 -3.40
CA VAL A 198 -8.80 20.21 -3.05
C VAL A 198 -8.42 21.29 -4.06
N VAL A 199 -8.64 21.04 -5.36
CA VAL A 199 -8.40 22.03 -6.41
C VAL A 199 -9.30 23.25 -6.22
N GLN A 200 -10.58 23.03 -5.91
CA GLN A 200 -11.51 24.12 -5.62
C GLN A 200 -11.07 24.90 -4.37
N TRP A 201 -10.72 24.20 -3.28
CA TRP A 201 -10.23 24.83 -2.06
C TRP A 201 -8.97 25.69 -2.30
N ARG A 202 -8.02 25.23 -3.13
CA ARG A 202 -6.82 26.00 -3.50
C ARG A 202 -7.14 27.22 -4.37
N ARG A 203 -8.19 27.18 -5.19
CA ARG A 203 -8.66 28.36 -5.94
C ARG A 203 -9.26 29.39 -5.01
N ASP A 204 -10.01 28.93 -4.01
CA ASP A 204 -10.68 29.80 -3.04
C ASP A 204 -9.68 30.34 -1.97
N HIS A 205 -8.55 29.65 -1.77
CA HIS A 205 -7.46 30.02 -0.86
C HIS A 205 -6.12 30.04 -1.60
N PRO A 206 -5.88 31.05 -2.46
CA PRO A 206 -4.60 31.19 -3.12
C PRO A 206 -3.48 31.29 -2.07
N PRO A 207 -2.30 30.68 -2.32
CA PRO A 207 -1.17 30.86 -1.43
C PRO A 207 -0.87 32.36 -1.29
N PRO A 208 -0.41 32.82 -0.11
CA PRO A 208 0.06 34.18 0.02
C PRO A 208 1.08 34.44 -1.09
N GLN A 209 0.88 35.53 -1.84
CA GLN A 209 1.91 36.02 -2.73
C GLN A 209 3.13 36.31 -1.86
N TYR A 210 4.14 35.45 -1.99
CA TYR A 210 5.47 35.83 -1.60
C TYR A 210 5.91 36.82 -2.67
N ASP A 211 5.85 38.11 -2.36
CA ASP A 211 6.68 39.08 -3.04
C ASP A 211 8.11 38.58 -2.84
N CYS A 212 8.63 37.88 -3.84
CA CYS A 212 10.06 37.76 -3.99
C CYS A 212 10.52 39.18 -4.25
N ASP A 213 10.83 39.92 -3.18
CA ASP A 213 11.44 41.22 -3.28
C ASP A 213 12.66 41.07 -4.20
N GLU A 214 12.50 41.52 -5.44
CA GLU A 214 13.62 41.94 -6.29
C GLU A 214 14.24 43.20 -5.66
N GLU A 215 14.68 43.13 -4.41
CA GLU A 215 15.65 44.07 -3.90
C GLU A 215 17.04 43.46 -4.13
N SER A 216 17.52 43.74 -5.34
CA SER A 216 18.96 43.81 -5.61
C SER A 216 19.62 44.77 -4.61
N PRO A 217 20.89 44.52 -4.27
CA PRO A 217 21.98 44.99 -5.12
C PRO A 217 22.90 43.88 -5.64
#